data_AF-A0A2G5VCN3-F1
#
_entry.id   AF-A0A2G5VCN3-F1
#
_cell.length_a   1.000
_cell.length_b   1.000
_cell.length_c   1.000
_cell.angle_alpha   90.00
_cell.angle_beta   90.00
_cell.angle_gamma   90.00
#
_symmetry.space_group_name_H-M   'P 1'
#
loop_
_entity.id
_entity.type
_entity.pdbx_description
1 polymer ?
#
loop_
_entity_poly.entity_id
_entity_poly.type
_entity_poly.pdbx_seq_one_letter_code
_entity_poly.pdbx_strand_id
1 'polypeptide(L)'
;MVAVNGAPELKDSYPYKVTFGTSWEACLATCRTFPDSLTCDMIYLSGDRCSFYCHGDYNKIRNDGSESTMANEMVAIKLDIPDGECLGSASDTIDSQTGSSSALATDIKSIGITVTPESYDITYNYADVCNRPFRTGIPCEKTCPSRMYSFRGTISMENGKTVANGPWNQCVTKCLHDENCILAASNTYTACVFFGIETFTELTLSDSYEIDSTATEYLAIKLINTTPDLNCPADENAVFSNTMDVTSFLEEGRDHINLHMILKKTGNTVNVEWFEPNQYG
;
A
#
# COMPACT_ATOMS: atom_id res chain seq x y z
N MET A 1 -5.54 22.56 0.32
CA MET A 1 -4.94 21.57 -0.61
C MET A 1 -4.11 22.33 -1.62
N VAL A 2 -2.89 21.87 -1.87
CA VAL A 2 -1.97 22.45 -2.86
C VAL A 2 -1.93 21.55 -4.07
N ALA A 3 -2.07 22.13 -5.26
CA ALA A 3 -2.12 21.40 -6.52
C ALA A 3 -0.82 21.60 -7.32
N VAL A 4 -0.33 20.53 -7.93
CA VAL A 4 0.87 20.49 -8.77
C VAL A 4 0.64 19.57 -9.97
N ASN A 5 1.34 19.82 -11.07
CA ASN A 5 1.37 18.89 -12.19
C ASN A 5 2.23 17.68 -11.82
N GLY A 6 1.72 16.50 -12.11
CA GLY A 6 2.36 15.26 -11.70
C GLY A 6 1.39 14.08 -11.64
N ALA A 7 1.95 12.92 -11.35
CA ALA A 7 1.21 11.70 -11.11
C ALA A 7 1.88 10.88 -10.00
N PRO A 8 1.11 10.15 -9.18
CA PRO A 8 1.68 9.20 -8.25
C PRO A 8 2.35 8.04 -8.99
N GLU A 9 3.37 7.44 -8.38
CA GLU A 9 3.95 6.20 -8.86
C GLU A 9 2.93 5.07 -8.72
N LEU A 10 2.24 4.73 -9.82
CA LEU A 10 1.08 3.84 -9.83
C LEU A 10 1.39 2.43 -9.33
N LYS A 11 2.64 1.98 -9.50
CA LYS A 11 3.12 0.68 -9.02
C LYS A 11 2.90 0.53 -7.52
N ASP A 12 3.26 1.56 -6.76
CA ASP A 12 3.26 1.54 -5.30
C ASP A 12 2.23 2.50 -4.69
N SER A 13 1.16 2.79 -5.46
CA SER A 13 0.06 3.66 -5.05
C SER A 13 -1.30 2.97 -5.17
N TYR A 14 -2.17 3.14 -4.17
CA TYR A 14 -3.39 2.35 -3.98
C TYR A 14 -4.58 3.25 -3.61
N PRO A 15 -5.27 3.87 -4.59
CA PRO A 15 -6.42 4.71 -4.26
C PRO A 15 -7.51 3.92 -3.52
N TYR A 16 -8.27 4.57 -2.64
CA TYR A 16 -9.40 3.97 -1.93
C TYR A 16 -10.75 4.32 -2.58
N LYS A 17 -10.74 5.18 -3.60
CA LYS A 17 -11.93 5.57 -4.37
C LYS A 17 -11.48 6.11 -5.72
N VAL A 18 -12.29 5.84 -6.73
CA VAL A 18 -12.09 6.36 -8.09
C VAL A 18 -13.43 6.81 -8.66
N THR A 19 -13.43 7.96 -9.33
CA THR A 19 -14.59 8.49 -10.05
C THR A 19 -14.20 8.89 -11.47
N PHE A 20 -15.16 8.89 -12.38
CA PHE A 20 -14.99 9.26 -13.80
C PHE A 20 -15.97 10.36 -14.20
N GLY A 21 -15.75 11.03 -15.33
CA GLY A 21 -16.60 12.12 -15.81
C GLY A 21 -16.71 13.30 -14.82
N THR A 22 -15.74 13.44 -13.91
CA THR A 22 -15.78 14.41 -12.81
C THR A 22 -14.83 15.57 -13.12
N SER A 23 -15.27 16.82 -12.94
CA SER A 23 -14.36 17.96 -13.10
C SER A 23 -13.34 18.02 -11.96
N TRP A 24 -12.21 18.69 -12.20
CA TRP A 24 -11.19 18.89 -11.18
C TRP A 24 -11.75 19.51 -9.88
N GLU A 25 -12.59 20.52 -10.02
CA GLU A 25 -13.24 21.21 -8.89
C GLU A 25 -14.15 20.26 -8.10
N ALA A 26 -14.87 19.37 -8.78
CA ALA A 26 -15.72 18.38 -8.13
C ALA A 26 -14.90 17.31 -7.39
N CYS A 27 -13.71 16.96 -7.89
CA CYS A 27 -12.78 16.06 -7.20
C CYS A 27 -12.20 16.73 -5.94
N LEU A 28 -11.77 17.98 -6.06
CA LEU A 28 -11.34 18.80 -4.92
C LEU A 28 -12.45 18.94 -3.88
N ALA A 29 -13.68 19.19 -4.30
CA ALA A 29 -14.82 19.32 -3.41
C ALA A 29 -15.08 18.02 -2.64
N THR A 30 -15.10 16.88 -3.34
CA THR A 30 -15.31 15.55 -2.74
C THR A 30 -14.31 15.31 -1.61
N CYS A 31 -13.02 15.54 -1.87
CA CYS A 31 -11.96 15.36 -0.88
C CYS A 31 -12.05 16.30 0.33
N ARG A 32 -12.74 17.45 0.20
CA ARG A 32 -12.89 18.44 1.27
C ARG A 32 -14.19 18.27 2.06
N THR A 33 -15.15 17.51 1.54
CA THR A 33 -16.46 17.30 2.16
C THR A 33 -16.52 16.01 2.95
N PHE A 34 -17.26 16.01 4.06
CA PHE A 34 -17.54 14.80 4.83
C PHE A 34 -18.40 13.83 4.00
N PRO A 35 -18.15 12.50 4.07
CA PRO A 35 -17.17 11.82 4.92
C PRO A 35 -15.77 11.73 4.33
N ASP A 36 -15.61 11.89 3.01
CA ASP A 36 -14.34 11.71 2.28
C ASP A 36 -13.21 12.59 2.85
N SER A 37 -13.51 13.75 3.41
CA SER A 37 -12.53 14.62 4.08
C SER A 37 -11.74 13.99 5.22
N LEU A 38 -12.23 12.88 5.81
CA LEU A 38 -11.50 12.13 6.85
C LEU A 38 -10.41 11.21 6.27
N THR A 39 -10.57 10.83 5.00
CA THR A 39 -9.79 9.77 4.35
C THR A 39 -8.96 10.32 3.20
N CYS A 40 -9.43 11.37 2.55
CA CYS A 40 -8.80 11.95 1.38
C CYS A 40 -7.68 12.89 1.78
N ASP A 41 -6.45 12.44 1.50
CA ASP A 41 -5.23 13.18 1.74
C ASP A 41 -4.56 13.59 0.42
N MET A 42 -4.79 12.86 -0.66
CA MET A 42 -4.33 13.20 -2.01
C MET A 42 -5.39 12.87 -3.05
N ILE A 43 -5.50 13.72 -4.07
CA ILE A 43 -6.26 13.46 -5.30
C ILE A 43 -5.27 13.39 -6.45
N TYR A 44 -5.49 12.46 -7.36
CA TYR A 44 -4.85 12.41 -8.67
C TYR A 44 -5.91 12.48 -9.78
N LEU A 45 -5.85 13.50 -10.61
CA LEU A 45 -6.64 13.65 -11.83
C LEU A 45 -5.80 13.18 -13.02
N SER A 46 -6.41 12.39 -13.89
CA SER A 46 -5.85 11.98 -15.18
C SER A 46 -6.98 11.92 -16.21
N GLY A 47 -7.04 12.91 -17.10
CA GLY A 47 -8.18 13.05 -18.01
C GLY A 47 -9.44 13.45 -17.22
N ASP A 48 -10.48 12.61 -17.24
CA ASP A 48 -11.72 12.78 -16.47
C ASP A 48 -11.82 11.85 -15.24
N ARG A 49 -10.75 11.08 -14.97
CA ARG A 49 -10.65 10.17 -13.83
C ARG A 49 -10.04 10.86 -12.62
N CYS A 50 -10.70 10.77 -11.48
CA CYS A 50 -10.18 11.19 -10.18
C CYS A 50 -9.96 10.00 -9.27
N SER A 51 -8.74 9.87 -8.76
CA SER A 51 -8.32 8.83 -7.83
C SER A 51 -8.01 9.48 -6.48
N PHE A 52 -8.56 8.93 -5.40
CA PHE A 52 -8.47 9.48 -4.05
C PHE A 52 -7.64 8.56 -3.16
N TYR A 53 -6.72 9.11 -2.38
CA TYR A 53 -5.75 8.35 -1.60
C TYR A 53 -5.72 8.83 -0.15
N CYS A 54 -5.45 7.88 0.76
CA CYS A 54 -5.16 8.14 2.17
C CYS A 54 -3.65 8.15 2.41
N HIS A 55 -3.17 8.79 3.47
CA HIS A 55 -1.77 8.67 3.87
C HIS A 55 -1.35 7.20 4.04
N GLY A 56 -0.22 6.82 3.44
CA GLY A 56 0.29 5.44 3.41
C GLY A 56 -0.05 4.70 2.12
N ASP A 57 -1.04 5.16 1.36
CA ASP A 57 -1.44 4.58 0.08
C ASP A 57 -0.62 5.09 -1.11
N TYR A 58 0.28 6.06 -0.94
CA TYR A 58 1.11 6.65 -2.00
C TYR A 58 2.42 7.14 -1.37
N ASN A 59 3.55 7.06 -2.08
CA ASN A 59 4.86 7.42 -1.49
C ASN A 59 5.74 8.28 -2.39
N LYS A 60 5.38 8.40 -3.67
CA LYS A 60 6.13 9.20 -4.62
C LYS A 60 5.17 9.79 -5.64
N ILE A 61 5.36 11.08 -5.93
CA ILE A 61 4.65 11.81 -6.97
C ILE A 61 5.70 12.36 -7.92
N ARG A 62 5.54 12.11 -9.21
CA ARG A 62 6.39 12.71 -10.25
C ARG A 62 6.19 14.22 -10.26
N ASN A 63 7.26 14.99 -10.32
CA ASN A 63 7.21 16.45 -10.41
C ASN A 63 7.36 16.87 -11.88
N ASP A 64 6.25 17.25 -12.52
CA ASP A 64 6.25 17.66 -13.93
C ASP A 64 6.54 19.17 -14.10
N GLY A 65 6.77 19.89 -13.00
CA GLY A 65 7.03 21.31 -13.00
C GLY A 65 5.85 22.16 -13.51
N SER A 66 6.16 23.35 -14.02
CA SER A 66 5.16 24.29 -14.54
C SER A 66 4.80 24.06 -16.01
N GLU A 67 5.56 23.23 -16.72
CA GLU A 67 5.31 22.97 -18.14
C GLU A 67 4.21 21.91 -18.28
N SER A 68 3.18 22.22 -19.08
CA SER A 68 2.06 21.32 -19.35
C SER A 68 2.51 20.19 -20.30
N THR A 69 3.40 19.32 -19.84
CA THR A 69 4.03 18.31 -20.70
C THR A 69 3.14 17.08 -20.89
N MET A 70 2.23 16.79 -19.94
CA MET A 70 1.18 15.79 -20.10
C MET A 70 -0.18 16.39 -19.78
N ALA A 71 -0.93 16.77 -20.82
CA ALA A 71 -2.23 17.42 -20.67
C ALA A 71 -3.15 16.58 -19.75
N ASN A 72 -3.51 17.15 -18.60
CA ASN A 72 -4.52 16.69 -17.64
C ASN A 72 -4.08 15.71 -16.55
N GLU A 73 -2.78 15.55 -16.28
CA GLU A 73 -2.32 14.90 -15.03
C GLU A 73 -2.02 15.92 -13.95
N MET A 74 -2.76 15.86 -12.85
CA MET A 74 -2.62 16.80 -11.73
C MET A 74 -2.81 16.09 -10.41
N VAL A 75 -2.00 16.46 -9.42
CA VAL A 75 -2.14 16.00 -8.04
C VAL A 75 -2.51 17.17 -7.15
N ALA A 76 -3.43 16.95 -6.21
CA ALA A 76 -3.65 17.86 -5.09
C ALA A 76 -3.43 17.16 -3.77
N ILE A 77 -2.56 17.72 -2.93
CA ILE A 77 -2.21 17.19 -1.62
C ILE A 77 -2.91 18.04 -0.55
N LYS A 78 -3.55 17.38 0.41
CA LYS A 78 -4.08 18.01 1.61
C LYS A 78 -2.93 18.18 2.59
N LEU A 79 -2.60 19.44 2.85
CA LEU A 79 -1.50 19.83 3.73
C LEU A 79 -2.04 20.43 5.01
N ASP A 80 -1.30 20.24 6.09
CA ASP A 80 -1.45 20.99 7.34
C ASP A 80 -0.55 22.22 7.22
N ILE A 81 -1.11 23.32 6.74
CA ILE A 81 -0.36 24.54 6.45
C ILE A 81 -0.26 25.36 7.75
N PRO A 82 0.95 25.63 8.26
CA PRO A 82 1.13 26.51 9.41
C PRO A 82 0.44 27.85 9.20
N ASP A 83 -0.37 28.28 10.17
CA ASP A 83 -1.15 29.54 10.14
C ASP A 83 -2.13 29.69 8.96
N GLY A 84 -2.33 28.64 8.15
CA GLY A 84 -3.28 28.61 7.03
C GLY A 84 -2.85 29.40 5.79
N GLU A 85 -1.61 29.90 5.73
CA GLU A 85 -1.10 30.67 4.59
C GLU A 85 -0.13 29.86 3.73
N CYS A 86 -0.43 29.74 2.42
CA CYS A 86 0.51 29.13 1.48
C CYS A 86 1.81 29.95 1.41
N LEU A 87 2.93 29.25 1.23
CA LEU A 87 4.23 29.88 1.00
C LEU A 87 4.31 30.43 -0.44
N GLY A 88 5.44 31.07 -0.76
CA GLY A 88 5.64 31.78 -2.03
C GLY A 88 5.46 30.93 -3.30
N SER A 89 5.63 29.61 -3.21
CA SER A 89 5.31 28.67 -4.28
C SER A 89 4.59 27.42 -3.77
N ALA A 90 3.96 26.68 -4.69
CA ALA A 90 3.33 25.39 -4.38
C ALA A 90 4.36 24.38 -3.84
N SER A 91 5.56 24.33 -4.45
CA SER A 91 6.65 23.46 -4.03
C SER A 91 7.14 23.82 -2.62
N ASP A 92 7.36 25.10 -2.31
CA ASP A 92 7.74 25.51 -0.95
C ASP A 92 6.67 25.13 0.06
N THR A 93 5.39 25.34 -0.28
CA THR A 93 4.27 24.98 0.60
C THR A 93 4.22 23.47 0.85
N ILE A 94 4.46 22.65 -0.17
CA ILE A 94 4.51 21.18 -0.04
C ILE A 94 5.72 20.73 0.79
N ASP A 95 6.91 21.29 0.56
CA ASP A 95 8.13 20.96 1.30
C ASP A 95 8.02 21.35 2.78
N SER A 96 7.24 22.38 3.10
CA SER A 96 6.95 22.79 4.47
C SER A 96 6.07 21.81 5.26
N GLN A 97 5.54 20.77 4.59
CA GLN A 97 4.68 19.79 5.24
C GLN A 97 5.46 19.00 6.30
N THR A 98 5.27 19.39 7.54
CA THR A 98 5.64 18.63 8.73
C THR A 98 4.39 18.57 9.61
N GLY A 99 3.77 17.40 9.73
CA GLY A 99 2.46 17.37 10.39
C GLY A 99 2.00 15.98 10.76
N SER A 100 0.89 15.96 11.50
CA SER A 100 0.21 14.72 11.89
C SER A 100 -0.39 14.06 10.66
N SER A 101 -0.41 12.73 10.66
CA SER A 101 -1.15 11.97 9.65
C SER A 101 -2.67 12.14 9.83
N SER A 102 -3.43 11.66 8.84
CA SER A 102 -4.88 11.60 8.95
C SER A 102 -5.28 10.56 10.00
N ALA A 103 -6.41 10.77 10.69
CA ALA A 103 -6.88 9.84 11.74
C ALA A 103 -7.15 8.41 11.22
N LEU A 104 -7.29 8.24 9.90
CA LEU A 104 -7.48 6.97 9.23
C LEU A 104 -6.15 6.37 8.72
N ALA A 105 -5.02 7.04 8.91
CA ALA A 105 -3.69 6.54 8.60
C ALA A 105 -3.15 5.68 9.75
N THR A 106 -3.67 4.45 9.88
CA THR A 106 -3.32 3.55 11.00
C THR A 106 -1.81 3.41 11.15
N ASP A 107 -1.33 3.56 12.38
CA ASP A 107 0.08 3.52 12.79
C ASP A 107 1.01 4.56 12.18
N ILE A 108 0.54 5.45 11.31
CA ILE A 108 1.35 6.57 10.83
C ILE A 108 1.17 7.70 11.84
N LYS A 109 2.26 8.20 12.43
CA LYS A 109 2.25 9.31 13.40
C LYS A 109 2.37 10.66 12.72
N SER A 110 3.25 10.75 11.74
CA SER A 110 3.51 12.00 11.02
C SER A 110 3.91 11.75 9.58
N ILE A 111 3.77 12.79 8.77
CA ILE A 111 4.14 12.81 7.36
C ILE A 111 5.21 13.88 7.13
N GLY A 112 6.11 13.62 6.19
CA GLY A 112 7.04 14.59 5.64
C GLY A 112 7.12 14.45 4.13
N ILE A 113 7.28 15.56 3.42
CA ILE A 113 7.44 15.55 1.96
C ILE A 113 8.76 16.23 1.63
N THR A 114 9.60 15.56 0.85
CA THR A 114 10.84 16.13 0.31
C THR A 114 10.64 16.44 -1.16
N VAL A 115 10.89 17.69 -1.54
CA VAL A 115 10.74 18.13 -2.93
C VAL A 115 12.07 18.08 -3.68
N THR A 116 12.07 17.41 -4.83
CA THR A 116 13.18 17.37 -5.78
C THR A 116 12.71 17.90 -7.15
N PRO A 117 13.64 18.19 -8.09
CA PRO A 117 13.26 18.55 -9.44
C PRO A 117 12.43 17.48 -10.18
N GLU A 118 12.55 16.20 -9.77
CA GLU A 118 11.94 15.06 -10.45
C GLU A 118 10.75 14.47 -9.69
N SER A 119 10.66 14.72 -8.38
CA SER A 119 9.69 14.08 -7.50
C SER A 119 9.29 14.91 -6.28
N TYR A 120 8.12 14.60 -5.75
CA TYR A 120 7.76 14.81 -4.35
C TYR A 120 7.82 13.44 -3.68
N ASP A 121 8.81 13.24 -2.81
CA ASP A 121 9.01 11.98 -2.09
C ASP A 121 8.35 12.06 -0.72
N ILE A 122 7.39 11.18 -0.45
CA ILE A 122 6.59 11.18 0.77
C ILE A 122 7.17 10.18 1.74
N THR A 123 7.41 10.66 2.96
CA THR A 123 7.92 9.87 4.07
C THR A 123 6.87 9.78 5.17
N TYR A 124 6.76 8.59 5.74
CA TYR A 124 5.83 8.30 6.81
C TYR A 124 6.61 7.83 8.04
N ASN A 125 6.37 8.50 9.16
CA ASN A 125 6.91 8.06 10.45
C ASN A 125 5.86 7.17 11.12
N TYR A 126 6.19 5.88 11.23
CA TYR A 126 5.30 4.91 11.85
C TYR A 126 5.46 4.88 13.38
N ALA A 127 4.42 4.43 14.06
CA ALA A 127 4.40 4.27 15.51
C ALA A 127 5.43 3.23 15.97
N ASP A 128 5.51 2.14 15.21
CA ASP A 128 6.56 1.15 15.19
C ASP A 128 7.10 1.08 13.76
N VAL A 129 8.41 1.14 13.59
CA VAL A 129 9.06 1.09 12.27
C VAL A 129 8.74 -0.20 11.52
N CYS A 130 8.45 -1.29 12.23
CA CYS A 130 8.07 -2.57 11.65
C CYS A 130 6.66 -2.58 11.02
N ASN A 131 5.85 -1.56 11.31
CA ASN A 131 4.54 -1.38 10.68
C ASN A 131 4.65 -0.77 9.27
N ARG A 132 5.84 -0.29 8.89
CA ARG A 132 6.12 0.21 7.56
C ARG A 132 6.04 -0.94 6.54
N PRO A 133 5.18 -0.85 5.52
CA PRO A 133 5.13 -1.85 4.46
C PRO A 133 6.50 -2.03 3.79
N PHE A 134 6.86 -3.27 3.47
CA PHE A 134 8.00 -3.57 2.62
C PHE A 134 7.74 -3.07 1.20
N ARG A 135 8.78 -2.50 0.59
CA ARG A 135 8.80 -2.08 -0.82
C ARG A 135 10.20 -2.31 -1.37
N THR A 136 10.29 -2.64 -2.66
CA THR A 136 11.57 -2.69 -3.35
C THR A 136 12.27 -1.34 -3.24
N GLY A 137 13.53 -1.31 -2.80
CA GLY A 137 14.30 -0.08 -2.59
C GLY A 137 14.21 0.54 -1.19
N ILE A 138 13.25 0.13 -0.36
CA ILE A 138 13.26 0.47 1.08
C ILE A 138 14.10 -0.60 1.81
N PRO A 139 15.16 -0.22 2.56
CA PRO A 139 15.93 -1.18 3.34
C PRO A 139 15.04 -1.92 4.32
N CYS A 140 15.28 -3.22 4.45
CA CYS A 140 14.69 -3.97 5.54
C CYS A 140 15.42 -3.71 6.83
N GLU A 141 14.65 -3.40 7.87
CA GLU A 141 15.16 -3.44 9.22
C GLU A 141 15.27 -4.90 9.65
N LYS A 142 16.50 -5.34 9.91
CA LYS A 142 16.80 -6.71 10.35
C LYS A 142 16.06 -7.11 11.63
N THR A 143 15.53 -6.14 12.37
CA THR A 143 14.86 -6.33 13.66
C THR A 143 13.37 -6.59 13.53
N CYS A 144 12.77 -6.45 12.34
CA CYS A 144 11.34 -6.63 12.20
C CYS A 144 10.98 -8.11 12.06
N PRO A 145 10.06 -8.64 12.91
CA PRO A 145 9.66 -10.04 12.83
C PRO A 145 8.90 -10.33 11.53
N SER A 146 8.07 -9.38 11.09
CA SER A 146 7.37 -9.45 9.82
C SER A 146 7.11 -8.08 9.22
N ARG A 147 6.75 -8.05 7.93
CA ARG A 147 6.25 -6.87 7.21
C ARG A 147 5.27 -7.27 6.12
N MET A 148 4.37 -6.36 5.77
CA MET A 148 3.50 -6.53 4.62
C MET A 148 4.17 -6.03 3.34
N TYR A 149 4.15 -6.82 2.28
CA TYR A 149 4.54 -6.41 0.92
C TYR A 149 3.31 -6.29 0.05
N SER A 150 2.98 -5.08 -0.42
CA SER A 150 1.86 -4.84 -1.32
C SER A 150 2.28 -4.96 -2.79
N PHE A 151 1.40 -5.49 -3.62
CA PHE A 151 1.61 -5.71 -5.05
C PHE A 151 0.26 -5.76 -5.79
N ARG A 152 0.31 -5.79 -7.12
CA ARG A 152 -0.89 -5.90 -7.96
C ARG A 152 -1.14 -7.35 -8.35
N GLY A 153 -2.40 -7.77 -8.24
CA GLY A 153 -2.80 -9.12 -8.57
C GLY A 153 -4.18 -9.50 -8.08
N THR A 154 -4.57 -10.72 -8.44
CA THR A 154 -5.88 -11.29 -8.13
C THR A 154 -5.75 -12.62 -7.39
N ILE A 155 -6.79 -12.93 -6.64
CA ILE A 155 -6.95 -14.17 -5.89
C ILE A 155 -8.44 -14.52 -5.83
N SER A 156 -8.78 -15.81 -5.72
CA SER A 156 -10.15 -16.21 -5.40
C SER A 156 -10.51 -15.74 -3.98
N MET A 157 -11.65 -15.06 -3.84
CA MET A 157 -12.13 -14.55 -2.55
C MET A 157 -12.92 -15.58 -1.73
N GLU A 158 -13.18 -16.78 -2.25
CA GLU A 158 -14.09 -17.77 -1.64
C GLU A 158 -13.68 -18.22 -0.24
N ASN A 159 -12.36 -18.30 0.02
CA ASN A 159 -11.81 -18.73 1.30
C ASN A 159 -11.31 -17.57 2.17
N GLY A 160 -11.58 -16.34 1.74
CA GLY A 160 -11.19 -15.14 2.46
C GLY A 160 -12.20 -14.75 3.52
N LYS A 161 -11.72 -14.17 4.62
CA LYS A 161 -12.54 -13.54 5.65
C LYS A 161 -12.65 -12.04 5.39
N THR A 162 -13.85 -11.58 5.04
CA THR A 162 -14.11 -10.14 4.92
C THR A 162 -13.96 -9.46 6.28
N VAL A 163 -13.20 -8.37 6.32
CA VAL A 163 -13.02 -7.51 7.50
C VAL A 163 -13.53 -6.09 7.23
N ALA A 164 -13.62 -5.29 8.29
CA ALA A 164 -14.16 -3.94 8.19
C ALA A 164 -13.41 -3.08 7.16
N ASN A 165 -14.18 -2.48 6.25
CA ASN A 165 -13.73 -1.67 5.12
C ASN A 165 -12.86 -0.48 5.52
N GLY A 166 -12.04 -0.02 4.58
CA GLY A 166 -11.20 1.16 4.71
C GLY A 166 -10.23 1.30 3.53
N PRO A 167 -9.38 2.35 3.53
CA PRO A 167 -8.29 2.47 2.57
C PRO A 167 -7.28 1.32 2.67
N TRP A 168 -6.45 1.18 1.65
CA TRP A 168 -5.57 0.03 1.53
C TRP A 168 -4.56 -0.07 2.68
N ASN A 169 -3.95 1.04 3.09
CA ASN A 169 -3.06 1.10 4.24
C ASN A 169 -3.68 0.55 5.53
N GLN A 170 -4.98 0.79 5.77
CA GLN A 170 -5.68 0.24 6.92
C GLN A 170 -5.86 -1.26 6.79
N CYS A 171 -6.20 -1.75 5.60
CA CYS A 171 -6.34 -3.17 5.33
C CYS A 171 -5.01 -3.90 5.60
N VAL A 172 -3.93 -3.38 5.04
CA VAL A 172 -2.56 -3.89 5.20
C VAL A 172 -2.13 -3.87 6.68
N THR A 173 -2.35 -2.76 7.37
CA THR A 173 -1.96 -2.62 8.79
C THR A 173 -2.77 -3.53 9.70
N LYS A 174 -4.08 -3.67 9.46
CA LYS A 174 -4.91 -4.63 10.19
C LYS A 174 -4.45 -6.07 9.98
N CYS A 175 -4.07 -6.43 8.74
CA CYS A 175 -3.53 -7.77 8.47
C CYS A 175 -2.18 -7.97 9.16
N LEU A 176 -1.33 -6.94 9.20
CA LEU A 176 -0.05 -7.02 9.90
C LEU A 176 -0.23 -7.44 11.36
N HIS A 177 -1.18 -6.83 12.06
CA HIS A 177 -1.48 -7.07 13.48
C HIS A 177 -2.39 -8.27 13.76
N ASP A 178 -3.06 -8.81 12.74
CA ASP A 178 -3.85 -10.03 12.89
C ASP A 178 -2.93 -11.25 12.78
N GLU A 179 -2.80 -12.00 13.87
CA GLU A 179 -1.98 -13.22 13.96
C GLU A 179 -2.41 -14.28 12.94
N ASN A 180 -3.68 -14.28 12.53
CA ASN A 180 -4.23 -15.24 11.57
C ASN A 180 -4.18 -14.75 10.12
N CYS A 181 -3.71 -13.53 9.86
CA CYS A 181 -3.62 -12.99 8.50
C CYS A 181 -2.22 -13.16 7.92
N ILE A 182 -2.12 -13.88 6.80
CA ILE A 182 -0.90 -13.99 5.98
C ILE A 182 -1.03 -13.17 4.71
N LEU A 183 -2.23 -13.06 4.15
CA LEU A 183 -2.46 -12.31 2.93
C LEU A 183 -3.71 -11.45 3.07
N ALA A 184 -3.59 -10.18 2.69
CA ALA A 184 -4.68 -9.25 2.54
C ALA A 184 -4.98 -9.05 1.06
N ALA A 185 -6.26 -8.94 0.71
CA ALA A 185 -6.70 -8.72 -0.65
C ALA A 185 -7.83 -7.70 -0.71
N SER A 186 -7.93 -7.05 -1.86
CA SER A 186 -8.99 -6.12 -2.18
C SER A 186 -9.38 -6.31 -3.64
N ASN A 187 -10.67 -6.57 -3.89
CA ASN A 187 -11.25 -6.60 -5.24
C ASN A 187 -12.08 -5.35 -5.56
N THR A 188 -12.36 -4.51 -4.56
CA THR A 188 -13.04 -3.22 -4.69
C THR A 188 -12.36 -2.23 -3.75
N TYR A 189 -12.32 -0.95 -4.10
CA TYR A 189 -11.41 0.03 -3.49
C TYR A 189 -11.44 0.17 -1.95
N THR A 190 -12.47 -0.34 -1.28
CA THR A 190 -12.59 -0.30 0.19
C THR A 190 -12.82 -1.67 0.83
N ALA A 191 -13.01 -2.73 0.05
CA ALA A 191 -13.13 -4.07 0.61
C ALA A 191 -11.76 -4.57 1.08
N CYS A 192 -11.77 -5.24 2.21
CA CYS A 192 -10.57 -5.85 2.78
C CYS A 192 -10.90 -7.30 3.14
N VAL A 193 -10.13 -8.23 2.60
CA VAL A 193 -10.32 -9.67 2.75
C VAL A 193 -9.01 -10.28 3.25
N PHE A 194 -9.07 -11.01 4.36
CA PHE A 194 -7.91 -11.68 4.96
C PHE A 194 -7.91 -13.17 4.67
N PHE A 195 -6.72 -13.67 4.42
CA PHE A 195 -6.44 -15.08 4.19
C PHE A 195 -5.41 -15.52 5.21
N GLY A 196 -5.66 -16.68 5.80
CA GLY A 196 -4.75 -17.31 6.74
C GLY A 196 -3.90 -18.38 6.07
N ILE A 197 -3.27 -19.18 6.93
CA ILE A 197 -2.56 -20.40 6.55
C ILE A 197 -3.52 -21.33 5.80
N GLU A 198 -3.04 -21.93 4.71
CA GLU A 198 -3.74 -22.98 3.94
C GLU A 198 -5.08 -22.55 3.31
N THR A 199 -5.48 -21.28 3.39
CA THR A 199 -6.74 -20.81 2.80
C THR A 199 -6.63 -20.45 1.32
N PHE A 200 -5.42 -20.47 0.75
CA PHE A 200 -5.17 -20.18 -0.66
C PHE A 200 -4.02 -21.03 -1.21
N THR A 201 -4.10 -21.38 -2.48
CA THR A 201 -3.11 -22.22 -3.19
C THR A 201 -2.56 -21.55 -4.45
N GLU A 202 -3.16 -20.44 -4.86
CA GLU A 202 -2.79 -19.76 -6.10
C GLU A 202 -3.14 -18.28 -5.99
N LEU A 203 -2.30 -17.43 -6.58
CA LEU A 203 -2.60 -16.04 -6.88
C LEU A 203 -2.02 -15.68 -8.25
N THR A 204 -2.53 -14.62 -8.88
CA THR A 204 -2.04 -14.12 -10.16
C THR A 204 -1.50 -12.70 -9.99
N LEU A 205 -0.27 -12.48 -10.41
CA LEU A 205 0.38 -11.17 -10.46
C LEU A 205 -0.09 -10.37 -11.67
N SER A 206 -0.16 -9.06 -11.52
CA SER A 206 -0.53 -8.14 -12.58
C SER A 206 0.54 -7.06 -12.72
N ASP A 207 1.06 -6.88 -13.94
CA ASP A 207 1.89 -5.73 -14.29
C ASP A 207 1.02 -4.54 -14.76
N SER A 208 -0.31 -4.70 -14.75
CA SER A 208 -1.23 -3.60 -15.05
C SER A 208 -1.44 -2.74 -13.81
N TYR A 209 -0.96 -1.51 -13.91
CA TYR A 209 -1.17 -0.46 -12.89
C TYR A 209 -2.30 0.49 -13.29
N GLU A 210 -3.11 0.11 -14.29
CA GLU A 210 -4.28 0.89 -14.70
C GLU A 210 -5.28 0.99 -13.54
N ILE A 211 -5.92 2.15 -13.45
CA ILE A 211 -6.91 2.45 -12.43
C ILE A 211 -8.30 2.37 -13.09
N ASP A 212 -9.09 1.38 -12.66
CA ASP A 212 -10.46 1.13 -13.12
C ASP A 212 -11.53 1.79 -12.23
N SER A 213 -12.78 1.89 -12.69
CA SER A 213 -13.90 2.46 -11.93
C SER A 213 -14.55 1.49 -10.94
N THR A 214 -14.45 0.19 -11.18
CA THR A 214 -15.29 -0.84 -10.53
C THR A 214 -14.51 -1.82 -9.68
N ALA A 215 -13.25 -2.07 -10.02
CA ALA A 215 -12.45 -3.06 -9.33
C ALA A 215 -11.05 -2.54 -9.01
N THR A 216 -10.47 -3.17 -8.02
CA THR A 216 -9.05 -3.10 -7.72
C THR A 216 -8.49 -4.52 -7.67
N GLU A 217 -7.20 -4.65 -7.94
CA GLU A 217 -6.46 -5.90 -7.86
C GLU A 217 -5.28 -5.70 -6.91
N TYR A 218 -5.57 -5.44 -5.63
CA TYR A 218 -4.54 -5.22 -4.60
C TYR A 218 -4.39 -6.44 -3.73
N LEU A 219 -3.15 -6.89 -3.59
CA LEU A 219 -2.76 -7.95 -2.69
C LEU A 219 -1.63 -7.44 -1.80
N ALA A 220 -1.59 -7.90 -0.56
CA ALA A 220 -0.42 -7.78 0.28
C ALA A 220 -0.15 -9.08 1.02
N ILE A 221 1.10 -9.50 1.03
CA ILE A 221 1.53 -10.72 1.74
C ILE A 221 2.43 -10.35 2.90
N LYS A 222 2.24 -11.04 4.03
CA LYS A 222 3.04 -10.89 5.22
C LYS A 222 4.33 -11.70 5.06
N LEU A 223 5.44 -10.99 4.89
CA LEU A 223 6.78 -11.55 4.82
C LEU A 223 7.34 -11.70 6.23
N ILE A 224 7.81 -12.90 6.59
CA ILE A 224 8.48 -13.14 7.87
C ILE A 224 9.99 -13.21 7.64
N ASN A 225 10.73 -12.57 8.54
CA ASN A 225 12.18 -12.65 8.58
C ASN A 225 12.62 -13.99 9.17
N THR A 226 12.57 -15.05 8.37
CA THR A 226 12.82 -16.42 8.85
C THR A 226 14.23 -16.92 8.64
N THR A 227 15.14 -16.07 8.16
CA THR A 227 16.58 -16.34 8.28
C THR A 227 17.36 -15.04 8.50
N PRO A 228 18.27 -14.99 9.50
CA PRO A 228 19.15 -13.83 9.76
C PRO A 228 19.99 -13.37 8.56
N ASP A 229 20.11 -14.24 7.54
CA ASP A 229 20.91 -14.05 6.33
C ASP A 229 20.07 -13.69 5.08
N LEU A 230 18.73 -13.76 5.14
CA LEU A 230 17.90 -13.17 4.09
C LEU A 230 17.85 -11.66 4.32
N ASN A 231 18.77 -10.94 3.67
CA ASN A 231 18.44 -9.60 3.22
C ASN A 231 17.10 -9.68 2.50
N CYS A 232 16.17 -8.77 2.81
CA CYS A 232 14.89 -8.77 2.11
C CYS A 232 15.09 -8.89 0.60
N PRO A 233 14.20 -9.65 -0.06
CA PRO A 233 14.27 -9.87 -1.50
C PRO A 233 14.62 -8.57 -2.23
N ALA A 234 15.71 -8.58 -3.01
CA ALA A 234 16.17 -7.38 -3.72
C ALA A 234 15.15 -6.92 -4.77
N ASP A 235 14.28 -7.83 -5.20
CA ASP A 235 13.21 -7.59 -6.15
C ASP A 235 11.99 -8.49 -5.88
N GLU A 236 10.92 -8.23 -6.62
CA GLU A 236 9.65 -8.95 -6.56
C GLU A 236 9.77 -10.44 -6.92
N ASN A 237 10.63 -10.79 -7.88
CA ASN A 237 10.78 -12.20 -8.30
C ASN A 237 11.36 -13.02 -7.16
N ALA A 238 12.30 -12.46 -6.41
CA ALA A 238 12.79 -13.10 -5.20
C ALA A 238 11.66 -13.27 -4.18
N VAL A 239 10.76 -12.29 -3.96
CA VAL A 239 9.61 -12.46 -3.05
C VAL A 239 8.78 -13.71 -3.42
N PHE A 240 8.44 -13.87 -4.70
CA PHE A 240 7.55 -14.95 -5.20
C PHE A 240 8.26 -16.24 -5.63
N SER A 241 9.55 -16.38 -5.31
CA SER A 241 10.34 -17.60 -5.57
C SER A 241 10.99 -18.13 -4.28
N ASN A 242 10.47 -17.74 -3.13
CA ASN A 242 11.04 -18.04 -1.82
C ASN A 242 10.18 -19.01 -1.01
N THR A 243 10.82 -19.63 -0.02
CA THR A 243 10.16 -20.37 1.06
C THR A 243 10.10 -19.48 2.29
N MET A 244 8.94 -19.36 2.91
CA MET A 244 8.74 -18.65 4.17
C MET A 244 8.33 -19.65 5.24
N ASP A 245 9.02 -19.63 6.37
CA ASP A 245 8.53 -20.31 7.58
C ASP A 245 7.38 -19.47 8.15
N VAL A 246 6.21 -20.08 8.32
CA VAL A 246 4.98 -19.43 8.81
C VAL A 246 4.57 -19.96 10.19
N THR A 247 5.44 -20.74 10.83
CA THR A 247 5.19 -21.38 12.14
C THR A 247 4.85 -20.36 13.22
N SER A 248 5.46 -19.17 13.17
CA SER A 248 5.20 -18.10 14.15
C SER A 248 3.78 -17.53 14.10
N PHE A 249 2.95 -17.91 13.13
CA PHE A 249 1.53 -17.52 13.04
C PHE A 249 0.58 -18.56 13.64
N LEU A 250 1.09 -19.68 14.17
CA LEU A 250 0.25 -20.71 14.79
C LEU A 250 0.05 -20.42 16.29
N GLU A 251 -1.19 -20.57 16.78
CA GLU A 251 -1.54 -20.35 18.20
C GLU A 251 -0.66 -21.20 19.15
N GLU A 252 -0.23 -20.62 20.27
CA GLU A 252 0.40 -21.36 21.37
C GLU A 252 -0.58 -22.41 21.93
N GLY A 253 -0.15 -23.69 21.98
CA GLY A 253 -0.87 -24.75 22.69
C GLY A 253 -1.53 -25.83 21.84
N ARG A 254 -1.38 -25.81 20.51
CA ARG A 254 -1.50 -27.02 19.68
C ARG A 254 -0.11 -27.56 19.42
N ASP A 255 0.05 -28.88 19.27
CA ASP A 255 1.31 -29.51 18.88
C ASP A 255 1.93 -28.69 17.73
N HIS A 256 3.00 -27.93 18.02
CA HIS A 256 3.54 -26.94 17.08
C HIS A 256 4.11 -27.66 15.86
N ILE A 257 3.30 -27.75 14.82
CA ILE A 257 3.72 -28.19 13.51
C ILE A 257 4.47 -27.01 12.90
N ASN A 258 5.77 -27.19 12.64
CA ASN A 258 6.48 -26.23 11.80
C ASN A 258 5.81 -26.24 10.44
N LEU A 259 5.42 -25.08 9.91
CA LEU A 259 4.76 -24.99 8.62
C LEU A 259 5.49 -24.00 7.74
N HIS A 260 5.77 -24.40 6.50
CA HIS A 260 6.39 -23.57 5.50
C HIS A 260 5.42 -23.30 4.35
N MET A 261 5.50 -22.08 3.82
CA MET A 261 4.82 -21.63 2.60
C MET A 261 5.85 -21.46 1.49
N ILE A 262 5.73 -22.21 0.39
CA ILE A 262 6.54 -22.00 -0.82
C ILE A 262 5.72 -21.23 -1.85
N LEU A 263 6.30 -20.16 -2.36
CA LEU A 263 5.78 -19.44 -3.51
C LEU A 263 6.57 -19.85 -4.77
N LYS A 264 5.85 -20.30 -5.82
CA LYS A 264 6.44 -20.70 -7.10
C LYS A 264 5.81 -19.91 -8.24
N LYS A 265 6.50 -18.85 -8.69
CA LYS A 265 6.10 -18.06 -9.85
C LYS A 265 6.35 -18.81 -11.17
N THR A 266 5.30 -18.99 -11.97
CA THR A 266 5.35 -19.47 -13.36
C THR A 266 4.59 -18.48 -14.25
N GLY A 267 5.31 -17.65 -14.99
CA GLY A 267 4.70 -16.50 -15.66
C GLY A 267 4.13 -15.52 -14.63
N ASN A 268 2.84 -15.21 -14.73
CA ASN A 268 2.13 -14.36 -13.77
C ASN A 268 1.46 -15.14 -12.65
N THR A 269 1.36 -16.47 -12.76
CA THR A 269 0.74 -17.30 -11.72
C THR A 269 1.76 -17.64 -10.64
N VAL A 270 1.38 -17.50 -9.38
CA VAL A 270 2.16 -17.95 -8.22
C VAL A 270 1.39 -19.09 -7.56
N ASN A 271 1.96 -20.29 -7.65
CA ASN A 271 1.45 -21.44 -6.92
C ASN A 271 1.97 -21.38 -5.48
N VAL A 272 1.10 -21.72 -4.54
CA VAL A 272 1.37 -21.68 -3.10
C VAL A 272 1.24 -23.09 -2.56
N GLU A 273 2.35 -23.62 -2.05
CA GLU A 273 2.41 -24.94 -1.42
C GLU A 273 2.65 -24.78 0.08
N TRP A 274 1.86 -25.48 0.87
CA TRP A 274 1.98 -25.55 2.33
C TRP A 274 2.50 -26.94 2.69
N PHE A 275 3.52 -27.01 3.54
CA PHE A 275 4.04 -28.29 4.00
C PHE A 275 4.73 -28.17 5.35
N GLU A 276 4.72 -29.28 6.07
CA GLU A 276 5.46 -29.44 7.30
C GLU A 276 6.90 -29.84 6.94
N PRO A 277 7.94 -29.12 7.38
CA PRO A 277 9.32 -29.59 7.25
C PRO A 277 9.40 -30.88 8.05
N ASN A 278 9.57 -32.01 7.34
CA ASN A 278 9.55 -33.36 7.89
C ASN A 278 10.05 -33.46 9.35
N GLN A 279 9.22 -34.04 10.23
CA GLN A 279 9.61 -34.56 11.56
C GLN A 279 10.63 -35.71 11.51
N TYR A 280 11.30 -35.93 10.36
CA TYR A 280 12.27 -36.99 10.14
C TYR A 280 13.48 -36.42 9.41
N GLY A 281 14.43 -35.92 10.21
CA GLY A 281 15.83 -35.67 9.87
C GLY A 281 16.68 -36.06 11.06
#